data_AF-A0A062C2G5-F1
#
_entry.id   AF-A0A062C2G5-F1
#
_cell.length_a   1.000
_cell.length_b   1.000
_cell.length_c   1.000
_cell.angle_alpha   90.00
_cell.angle_beta   90.00
_cell.angle_gamma   90.00
#
_symmetry.space_group_name_H-M   'P 1'
#
loop_
_entity.id
_entity.type
_entity.pdbx_description
1 polymer ?
#
loop_
_entity_poly.entity_id
_entity_poly.type
_entity_poly.pdbx_seq_one_letter_code
_entity_poly.pdbx_strand_id
1 'polypeptide(L)'
;MNIFEALRESHERQRDLADQLLKTHGDSPERRSVFQALKNELFAHEVAEDRFFYIPLMMTDSGLGITRHALAEHHEMDEMVEELTELDMSNTGWLALAKKLTETVHHHLTEEEHRFFQQAGKILDEQQKTVLAKQYLNEYEHYKEISKTML
;
A
#
# COMPACT_ATOMS: atom_id res chain seq x y z
N MET A 1 -18.37 7.61 2.55
CA MET A 1 -17.40 6.61 2.11
C MET A 1 -17.43 6.48 0.60
N ASN A 2 -16.52 7.21 -0.05
CA ASN A 2 -16.11 7.01 -1.44
C ASN A 2 -14.72 6.32 -1.48
N ILE A 3 -14.24 5.94 -2.66
CA ILE A 3 -12.98 5.18 -2.81
C ILE A 3 -11.77 5.94 -2.26
N PHE A 4 -11.71 7.27 -2.41
CA PHE A 4 -10.61 8.08 -1.88
C PHE A 4 -10.61 8.17 -0.35
N GLU A 5 -11.78 8.12 0.28
CA GLU A 5 -11.90 8.05 1.74
C GLU A 5 -11.43 6.67 2.24
N ALA A 6 -11.85 5.60 1.56
CA ALA A 6 -11.46 4.23 1.92
C ALA A 6 -9.96 3.96 1.77
N LEU A 7 -9.34 4.44 0.68
CA LEU A 7 -7.89 4.32 0.46
C LEU A 7 -7.11 5.07 1.55
N ARG A 8 -7.51 6.31 1.88
CA ARG A 8 -6.87 7.09 2.97
C ARG A 8 -6.86 6.36 4.31
N GLU A 9 -7.91 5.62 4.65
CA GLU A 9 -7.93 4.86 5.90
C GLU A 9 -6.83 3.80 5.97
N SER A 10 -6.56 3.08 4.87
CA SER A 10 -5.40 2.17 4.78
C SER A 10 -4.07 2.91 4.68
N HIS A 11 -4.02 4.08 4.04
CA HIS A 11 -2.79 4.88 3.96
C HIS A 11 -2.31 5.29 5.34
N GLU A 12 -3.21 5.75 6.21
CA GLU A 12 -2.86 6.10 7.60
C GLU A 12 -2.27 4.89 8.34
N ARG A 13 -2.85 3.69 8.15
CA ARG A 13 -2.31 2.46 8.74
C ARG A 13 -0.92 2.11 8.21
N GLN A 14 -0.69 2.26 6.90
CA GLN A 14 0.62 2.03 6.30
C GLN A 14 1.67 2.99 6.84
N ARG A 15 1.36 4.30 6.90
CA ARG A 15 2.25 5.32 7.49
C ARG A 15 2.60 5.00 8.94
N ASP A 16 1.59 4.69 9.74
CA ASP A 16 1.76 4.37 11.15
C ASP A 16 2.66 3.14 11.34
N LEU A 17 2.44 2.07 10.56
CA LEU A 17 3.22 0.84 10.64
C LEU A 17 4.66 1.03 10.15
N ALA A 18 4.86 1.76 9.05
CA ALA A 18 6.19 2.06 8.52
C ALA A 18 6.99 2.91 9.51
N ASP A 19 6.39 3.95 10.08
CA ASP A 19 7.03 4.79 11.09
C ASP A 19 7.32 4.05 12.39
N GLN A 20 6.44 3.13 12.80
CA GLN A 20 6.68 2.24 13.95
C GLN A 20 7.86 1.31 13.68
N LEU A 21 7.98 0.76 12.46
CA LEU A 21 9.06 -0.15 12.10
C LEU A 21 10.43 0.48 12.35
N LEU A 22 10.59 1.75 11.98
CA LEU A 22 11.85 2.49 12.15
C LEU A 22 12.20 2.81 13.61
N LYS A 23 11.21 2.77 14.52
CA LYS A 23 11.41 2.96 15.97
C LYS A 23 11.87 1.69 16.68
N THR A 24 11.78 0.53 16.01
CA THR A 24 12.22 -0.75 16.58
C THR A 24 13.73 -0.95 16.45
N HIS A 25 14.31 -1.84 17.27
CA HIS A 25 15.74 -2.12 17.28
C HIS A 25 16.05 -3.62 17.27
N GLY A 26 17.15 -3.97 16.58
CA GLY A 26 17.64 -5.34 16.47
C GLY A 26 16.59 -6.34 15.99
N ASP A 27 16.86 -7.62 16.20
CA ASP A 27 15.90 -8.68 15.91
C ASP A 27 14.95 -8.90 17.12
N SER A 28 14.12 -7.90 17.39
CA SER A 28 13.19 -7.91 18.52
C SER A 28 11.82 -8.50 18.14
N PRO A 29 11.07 -9.10 19.10
CA PRO A 29 9.69 -9.53 18.85
C PRO A 29 8.78 -8.42 18.33
N GLU A 30 9.00 -7.19 18.79
CA GLU A 30 8.28 -6.00 18.32
C GLU A 30 8.57 -5.72 16.84
N ARG A 31 9.84 -5.70 16.41
CA ARG A 31 10.21 -5.52 14.99
C ARG A 31 9.55 -6.57 14.11
N ARG A 32 9.61 -7.84 14.51
CA ARG A 32 8.99 -8.95 13.77
C ARG A 32 7.48 -8.75 13.63
N SER A 33 6.81 -8.37 14.72
CA SER A 33 5.37 -8.13 14.73
C SER A 33 4.97 -6.94 13.85
N VAL A 34 5.68 -5.81 13.97
CA VAL A 34 5.39 -4.60 13.18
C VAL A 34 5.69 -4.84 11.70
N PHE A 35 6.80 -5.50 11.38
CA PHE A 35 7.13 -5.83 9.99
C PHE A 35 6.08 -6.74 9.35
N GLN A 36 5.64 -7.78 10.06
CA GLN A 36 4.59 -8.67 9.56
C GLN A 36 3.26 -7.94 9.38
N ALA A 37 2.93 -7.02 10.29
CA ALA A 37 1.73 -6.20 10.16
C ALA A 37 1.82 -5.24 8.96
N LEU A 38 2.97 -4.59 8.76
CA LEU A 38 3.22 -3.71 7.60
C LEU A 38 3.12 -4.51 6.29
N LYS A 39 3.80 -5.66 6.20
CA LYS A 39 3.76 -6.53 5.03
C LYS A 39 2.32 -6.90 4.64
N ASN A 40 1.51 -7.33 5.61
CA ASN A 40 0.11 -7.64 5.36
C ASN A 40 -0.72 -6.41 4.95
N GLU A 41 -0.49 -5.25 5.60
CA GLU A 41 -1.19 -4.02 5.25
C GLU A 41 -0.90 -3.58 3.82
N LEU A 42 0.37 -3.58 3.40
CA LEU A 42 0.79 -3.24 2.05
C LEU A 42 0.16 -4.19 1.03
N PHE A 43 0.31 -5.49 1.24
CA PHE A 43 -0.24 -6.51 0.32
C PHE A 43 -1.76 -6.43 0.17
N ALA A 44 -2.50 -6.34 1.27
CA ALA A 44 -3.96 -6.29 1.20
C ALA A 44 -4.46 -4.99 0.56
N HIS A 45 -3.76 -3.88 0.79
CA HIS A 45 -4.06 -2.59 0.17
C HIS A 45 -3.79 -2.61 -1.33
N GLU A 46 -2.58 -2.97 -1.74
CA GLU A 46 -2.14 -3.03 -3.14
C GLU A 46 -3.08 -3.88 -3.99
N VAL A 47 -3.35 -5.13 -3.56
CA VAL A 47 -4.22 -6.03 -4.34
C VAL A 47 -5.61 -5.45 -4.54
N ALA A 48 -6.17 -4.82 -3.51
CA ALA A 48 -7.49 -4.21 -3.59
C ALA A 48 -7.49 -2.93 -4.44
N GLU A 49 -6.46 -2.11 -4.29
CA GLU A 49 -6.28 -0.86 -5.04
C GLU A 49 -6.06 -1.12 -6.53
N ASP A 50 -5.18 -2.05 -6.88
CA ASP A 50 -4.94 -2.44 -8.26
C ASP A 50 -6.21 -2.85 -8.97
N ARG A 51 -6.99 -3.71 -8.31
CA ARG A 51 -8.22 -4.27 -8.87
C ARG A 51 -9.33 -3.25 -9.02
N PHE A 52 -9.52 -2.41 -8.00
CA PHE A 52 -10.74 -1.60 -7.88
C PHE A 52 -10.51 -0.09 -7.96
N PHE A 53 -9.26 0.36 -7.99
CA PHE A 53 -8.92 1.75 -8.29
C PHE A 53 -8.20 1.86 -9.63
N TYR A 54 -7.09 1.15 -9.81
CA TYR A 54 -6.23 1.37 -10.96
C TYR A 54 -6.69 0.71 -12.27
N ILE A 55 -7.19 -0.52 -12.26
CA ILE A 55 -7.73 -1.18 -13.46
C ILE A 55 -8.84 -0.34 -14.12
N PRO A 56 -9.85 0.17 -13.39
CA PRO A 56 -10.86 1.06 -13.96
C PRO A 56 -10.29 2.30 -14.64
N LEU A 57 -9.24 2.91 -14.05
CA LEU A 57 -8.59 4.11 -14.59
C LEU A 57 -7.74 3.81 -15.81
N MET A 58 -7.09 2.64 -15.86
CA MET A 58 -6.25 2.20 -16.98
C MET A 58 -7.02 2.11 -18.30
N MET A 59 -8.34 1.91 -18.22
CA MET A 59 -9.24 1.84 -19.38
C MET A 59 -9.53 3.21 -20.01
N THR A 60 -8.89 4.29 -19.53
CA THR A 60 -9.03 5.64 -20.04
C THR A 60 -7.67 6.25 -20.38
N ASP A 61 -7.60 7.04 -21.45
CA ASP A 61 -6.35 7.70 -21.87
C ASP A 61 -5.76 8.59 -20.76
N SER A 62 -6.63 9.26 -20.00
CA SER A 62 -6.26 10.20 -18.95
C SER A 62 -5.88 9.52 -17.62
N GLY A 63 -6.21 8.23 -17.45
CA GLY A 63 -5.86 7.42 -16.29
C GLY A 63 -4.65 6.50 -16.50
N LEU A 64 -4.36 6.09 -17.74
CA LEU A 64 -3.26 5.16 -18.06
C LEU A 64 -1.90 5.59 -17.50
N GLY A 65 -1.59 6.88 -17.57
CA GLY A 65 -0.30 7.42 -17.11
C GLY A 65 -0.09 7.28 -15.60
N ILE A 66 -1.11 7.64 -14.80
CA ILE A 66 -1.02 7.52 -13.33
C ILE A 66 -1.05 6.06 -12.90
N THR A 67 -1.86 5.22 -13.53
CA THR A 67 -1.91 3.79 -13.23
C THR A 67 -0.56 3.11 -13.46
N ARG A 68 0.08 3.33 -14.61
CA ARG A 68 1.39 2.73 -14.90
C ARG A 68 2.47 3.15 -13.91
N HIS A 69 2.37 4.37 -13.40
CA HIS A 69 3.32 4.88 -12.43
C HIS A 69 3.10 4.24 -11.06
N ALA A 70 1.85 4.23 -10.57
CA ALA A 70 1.51 3.58 -9.30
C ALA A 70 1.89 2.09 -9.27
N LEU A 71 1.55 1.33 -10.32
CA LEU A 71 1.92 -0.09 -10.42
C LEU A 71 3.44 -0.33 -10.42
N ALA A 72 4.22 0.63 -10.92
CA ALA A 72 5.67 0.53 -10.88
C ALA A 72 6.22 0.79 -9.48
N GLU A 73 5.62 1.74 -8.74
CA GLU A 73 5.98 1.99 -7.34
C GLU A 73 5.56 0.84 -6.42
N HIS A 74 4.39 0.25 -6.64
CA HIS A 74 3.93 -0.97 -5.96
C HIS A 74 4.95 -2.10 -6.15
N HIS A 75 5.36 -2.36 -7.39
CA HIS A 75 6.38 -3.37 -7.67
C HIS A 75 7.72 -3.08 -6.99
N GLU A 76 8.18 -1.82 -6.97
CA GLU A 76 9.40 -1.45 -6.23
C GLU A 76 9.27 -1.70 -4.73
N MET A 77 8.10 -1.44 -4.13
CA MET A 77 7.86 -1.73 -2.70
C MET A 77 7.81 -3.23 -2.41
N ASP A 78 7.21 -4.03 -3.30
CA ASP A 78 7.19 -5.49 -3.21
C ASP A 78 8.61 -6.07 -3.20
N GLU A 79 9.48 -5.64 -4.12
CA GLU A 79 10.88 -6.08 -4.16
C GLU A 79 11.60 -5.76 -2.83
N MET A 80 11.35 -4.59 -2.24
CA MET A 80 11.94 -4.24 -0.93
C MET A 80 11.40 -5.11 0.21
N VAL A 81 10.10 -5.43 0.20
CA VAL A 81 9.47 -6.29 1.22
C VAL A 81 10.00 -7.72 1.13
N GLU A 82 10.20 -8.24 -0.08
CA GLU A 82 10.84 -9.53 -0.32
C GLU A 82 12.28 -9.54 0.21
N GLU A 83 13.10 -8.55 -0.16
CA GLU A 83 14.48 -8.45 0.31
C GLU A 83 14.56 -8.30 1.84
N LEU A 84 13.66 -7.52 2.47
CA LEU A 84 13.56 -7.41 3.93
C LEU A 84 13.16 -8.74 4.60
N THR A 85 12.42 -9.60 3.89
CA THR A 85 12.01 -10.92 4.40
C THR A 85 13.18 -11.91 4.39
N GLU A 86 14.11 -11.78 3.43
CA GLU A 86 15.28 -12.65 3.32
C GLU A 86 16.46 -12.22 4.21
N LEU A 87 16.57 -10.93 4.50
CA LEU A 87 17.64 -10.37 5.32
C LEU A 87 17.43 -10.62 6.82
N ASP A 88 18.53 -10.93 7.53
CA ASP A 88 18.54 -10.97 8.99
C ASP A 88 18.19 -9.59 9.57
N MET A 89 17.12 -9.51 10.37
CA MET A 89 16.64 -8.27 10.97
C MET A 89 17.67 -7.58 11.88
N SER A 90 18.70 -8.28 12.36
CA SER A 90 19.80 -7.69 13.12
C SER A 90 20.86 -7.00 12.25
N ASN A 91 20.84 -7.23 10.94
CA ASN A 91 21.78 -6.66 9.97
C ASN A 91 21.56 -5.14 9.82
N THR A 92 22.63 -4.35 9.76
CA THR A 92 22.55 -2.91 9.51
C THR A 92 21.97 -2.58 8.13
N GLY A 93 22.18 -3.44 7.13
CA GLY A 93 21.57 -3.36 5.81
C GLY A 93 20.05 -3.46 5.85
N TRP A 94 19.50 -4.28 6.77
CA TRP A 94 18.06 -4.42 6.95
C TRP A 94 17.41 -3.08 7.35
N LEU A 95 18.02 -2.35 8.29
CA LEU A 95 17.48 -1.04 8.70
C LEU A 95 17.58 0.01 7.59
N ALA A 96 18.63 -0.04 6.77
CA ALA A 96 18.76 0.87 5.63
C ALA A 96 17.65 0.61 4.59
N LEU A 97 17.38 -0.65 4.30
CA LEU A 97 16.29 -1.04 3.39
C LEU A 97 14.91 -0.71 3.96
N ALA A 98 14.68 -0.92 5.26
CA ALA A 98 13.42 -0.58 5.91
C ALA A 98 13.13 0.93 5.87
N LYS A 99 14.18 1.77 5.97
CA LYS A 99 14.07 3.22 5.77
C LYS A 99 13.70 3.56 4.33
N LYS A 100 14.34 2.92 3.35
CA LYS A 100 14.01 3.11 1.93
C LYS A 100 12.55 2.74 1.66
N LEU A 101 12.09 1.58 2.12
CA LEU A 101 10.69 1.17 2.01
C LEU A 101 9.75 2.21 2.63
N THR A 102 10.06 2.69 3.83
CA THR A 102 9.25 3.72 4.51
C THR A 102 9.18 5.00 3.69
N GLU A 103 10.30 5.49 3.17
CA GLU A 103 10.35 6.68 2.31
C GLU A 103 9.53 6.48 1.03
N THR A 104 9.64 5.32 0.38
CA THR A 104 8.87 4.97 -0.82
C THR A 104 7.37 4.91 -0.53
N VAL A 105 6.95 4.26 0.56
CA VAL A 105 5.54 4.24 1.01
C VAL A 105 5.02 5.67 1.20
N HIS A 106 5.71 6.50 1.99
CA HIS A 106 5.26 7.88 2.21
C HIS A 106 5.18 8.70 0.93
N HIS A 107 6.14 8.52 0.01
CA HIS A 107 6.14 9.19 -1.28
C HIS A 107 4.93 8.79 -2.12
N HIS A 108 4.74 7.49 -2.31
CA HIS A 108 3.65 6.91 -3.07
C HIS A 108 2.28 7.40 -2.58
N LEU A 109 2.00 7.24 -1.28
CA LEU A 109 0.73 7.66 -0.68
C LEU A 109 0.50 9.18 -0.80
N THR A 110 1.57 9.98 -0.76
CA THR A 110 1.48 11.44 -0.96
C THR A 110 1.11 11.78 -2.39
N GLU A 111 1.73 11.13 -3.37
CA GLU A 111 1.46 11.34 -4.80
C GLU A 111 0.02 10.95 -5.15
N GLU A 112 -0.46 9.83 -4.61
CA GLU A 112 -1.83 9.39 -4.79
C GLU A 112 -2.83 10.43 -4.29
N GLU A 113 -2.70 10.83 -3.02
CA GLU A 113 -3.67 11.70 -2.36
C GLU A 113 -3.71 13.12 -2.96
N HIS A 114 -2.56 13.63 -3.43
CA HIS A 114 -2.44 14.99 -3.95
C HIS A 114 -2.60 15.08 -5.47
N ARG A 115 -2.27 14.03 -6.21
CA ARG A 115 -2.27 14.05 -7.68
C ARG A 115 -3.22 13.02 -8.27
N PHE A 116 -3.09 11.74 -7.91
CA PHE A 116 -3.81 10.69 -8.64
C PHE A 116 -5.29 10.73 -8.31
N PHE A 117 -5.67 11.00 -7.06
CA PHE A 117 -7.07 11.14 -6.66
C PHE A 117 -7.74 12.33 -7.35
N GLN A 118 -7.01 13.43 -7.59
CA GLN A 118 -7.53 14.59 -8.33
C GLN A 118 -7.81 14.25 -9.80
N GLN A 119 -6.95 13.43 -10.41
CA GLN A 119 -7.11 12.99 -11.78
C GLN A 119 -8.23 11.95 -11.90
N ALA A 120 -8.25 10.93 -11.03
CA ALA A 120 -9.31 9.94 -10.93
C ALA A 120 -10.68 10.58 -10.66
N GLY A 121 -10.71 11.66 -9.87
CA GLY A 121 -11.94 12.41 -9.58
C GLY A 121 -12.59 13.07 -10.80
N LYS A 122 -11.84 13.27 -11.89
CA LYS A 122 -12.36 13.74 -13.19
C LYS A 122 -12.82 12.61 -14.11
N ILE A 123 -12.40 11.37 -13.83
CA ILE A 123 -12.70 10.18 -14.61
C ILE A 123 -13.93 9.47 -14.05
N LEU A 124 -14.00 9.37 -12.72
CA LEU A 124 -15.03 8.63 -12.00
C LEU A 124 -16.17 9.56 -11.55
N ASP A 125 -17.41 9.14 -11.78
CA ASP A 125 -18.58 9.77 -11.18
C ASP A 125 -18.78 9.31 -9.71
N GLU A 126 -19.70 9.97 -8.99
CA GLU A 126 -19.96 9.70 -7.57
C GLU A 126 -20.50 8.29 -7.30
N GLN A 127 -21.27 7.73 -8.25
CA GLN A 127 -21.80 6.38 -8.12
C GLN A 127 -20.67 5.35 -8.26
N GLN A 128 -19.80 5.51 -9.27
CA GLN A 128 -18.61 4.71 -9.46
C GLN A 128 -17.71 4.76 -8.23
N LYS A 129 -17.40 5.95 -7.71
CA LYS A 129 -16.57 6.09 -6.50
C LYS A 129 -17.14 5.33 -5.30
N THR A 130 -18.46 5.33 -5.13
CA THR A 130 -19.13 4.60 -4.04
C THR A 130 -19.12 3.09 -4.25
N VAL A 131 -19.30 2.62 -5.49
CA VAL A 131 -19.26 1.19 -5.84
C VAL A 131 -17.84 0.64 -5.67
N LEU A 132 -16.84 1.34 -6.21
CA LEU A 132 -15.44 0.94 -6.12
C LEU A 132 -14.97 0.92 -4.65
N ALA A 133 -15.40 1.86 -3.81
CA ALA A 133 -15.11 1.84 -2.38
C ALA A 133 -15.54 0.53 -1.70
N LYS A 134 -16.75 0.05 -2.00
CA LYS A 134 -17.27 -1.21 -1.43
C LYS A 134 -16.48 -2.42 -1.91
N GLN A 135 -16.09 -2.42 -3.18
CA GLN A 135 -15.31 -3.51 -3.76
C GLN A 135 -13.89 -3.54 -3.20
N TYR A 136 -13.24 -2.37 -3.13
CA TYR A 136 -11.96 -2.19 -2.47
C TYR A 136 -12.00 -2.71 -1.03
N LEU A 137 -12.94 -2.24 -0.20
CA LEU A 137 -13.04 -2.66 1.19
C LEU A 137 -13.27 -4.17 1.34
N ASN A 138 -14.13 -4.77 0.51
CA ASN A 138 -14.35 -6.21 0.56
C ASN A 138 -13.09 -7.02 0.23
N GLU A 139 -12.34 -6.59 -0.79
CA GLU A 139 -11.10 -7.25 -1.21
C GLU A 139 -9.98 -7.05 -0.19
N TYR A 140 -9.84 -5.82 0.30
CA TYR A 140 -8.91 -5.44 1.35
C TYR A 140 -9.14 -6.30 2.60
N GLU A 141 -10.37 -6.35 3.12
CA GLU A 141 -10.68 -7.17 4.30
C GLU A 141 -10.43 -8.67 4.05
N HIS A 142 -10.77 -9.17 2.85
CA HIS A 142 -10.49 -10.56 2.48
C HIS A 142 -8.99 -10.90 2.59
N TYR A 143 -8.11 -10.03 2.05
CA TYR A 143 -6.67 -10.26 2.11
C TYR A 143 -6.06 -9.97 3.49
N LYS A 144 -6.62 -9.02 4.25
CA LYS A 144 -6.27 -8.81 5.67
C LYS A 144 -6.52 -10.06 6.51
N GLU A 145 -7.57 -10.83 6.20
CA GLU A 145 -7.91 -12.08 6.89
C GLU A 145 -7.03 -13.26 6.44
N ILE A 146 -6.75 -13.40 5.14
CA ILE A 146 -5.90 -14.48 4.60
C ILE A 146 -4.51 -14.48 5.27
N SER A 147 -3.95 -13.29 5.54
CA SER A 147 -2.66 -13.16 6.23
C SER A 147 -2.61 -13.73 7.64
N LYS A 148 -3.74 -13.93 8.35
CA LYS A 148 -3.73 -14.57 9.68
C LYS A 148 -3.40 -16.06 9.65
N THR A 149 -3.34 -16.69 8.47
CA THR A 149 -3.24 -18.16 8.36
C THR A 149 -2.20 -18.68 7.36
N MET A 150 -1.63 -17.86 6.47
CA MET A 150 -0.81 -18.36 5.35
C MET A 150 0.39 -17.47 4.95
N LEU A 151 1.18 -16.97 5.90
CA LEU A 151 2.55 -16.50 5.64
C LEU A 151 3.48 -16.93 6.77
#